data_AF-A0A7V2JQX5-F1
#
_entry.id   AF-A0A7V2JQX5-F1
#
_cell.length_a   1.000
_cell.length_b   1.000
_cell.length_c   1.000
_cell.angle_alpha   90.00
_cell.angle_beta   90.00
_cell.angle_gamma   90.00
#
_symmetry.space_group_name_H-M   'P 1'
#
loop_
_entity.id
_entity.type
_entity.pdbx_description
1 polymer ?
#
loop_
_entity_poly.entity_id
_entity_poly.type
_entity_poly.pdbx_seq_one_letter_code
_entity_poly.pdbx_strand_id
1 'polypeptide(L)' 'MTDRDKLKKLLTEFGVGFEERSNDNTPYDPYRNVGDSLIICKEGENKIGGYFTFFTEFVFHEDGSFKQMGAWE' A
#
# COMPACT_ATOMS: atom_id res chain seq x y z
N MET A 1 2.73 -18.82 -3.01
CA MET A 1 2.61 -17.71 -2.05
C MET A 1 3.26 -16.51 -2.69
N THR A 2 2.47 -15.48 -3.02
CA THR A 2 2.95 -14.27 -3.71
C THR A 2 3.65 -13.33 -2.72
N ASP A 3 4.43 -12.36 -3.19
CA ASP A 3 5.08 -11.38 -2.30
C ASP A 3 4.05 -10.54 -1.54
N ARG A 4 2.93 -10.24 -2.19
CA ARG A 4 1.75 -9.64 -1.55
C ARG A 4 1.28 -10.46 -0.35
N ASP A 5 1.12 -11.77 -0.51
CA ASP A 5 0.67 -12.64 0.58
C ASP A 5 1.69 -12.70 1.72
N LYS A 6 3.00 -12.68 1.39
CA LYS A 6 4.06 -12.64 2.42
C LYS A 6 3.98 -11.36 3.24
N LEU A 7 3.81 -10.21 2.58
CA LEU A 7 3.71 -8.92 3.26
C LEU A 7 2.48 -8.86 4.16
N LYS A 8 1.31 -9.29 3.68
CA LYS A 8 0.08 -9.33 4.49
C LYS A 8 0.28 -10.14 5.75
N LYS A 9 0.87 -11.34 5.62
CA LYS A 9 1.18 -12.21 6.76
C LYS A 9 2.10 -11.49 7.76
N LEU A 10 3.15 -10.84 7.28
CA LEU A 10 4.09 -10.10 8.11
C LEU A 10 3.44 -8.93 8.85
N LEU A 11 2.61 -8.13 8.16
CA LEU A 11 1.90 -7.00 8.76
C LEU A 11 0.92 -7.47 9.85
N THR A 12 0.20 -8.57 9.61
CA THR A 12 -0.67 -9.18 10.63
C THR A 12 0.13 -9.71 11.82
N GLU A 13 1.28 -10.36 11.60
CA GLU A 13 2.16 -10.84 12.68
C GLU A 13 2.66 -9.69 13.57
N PHE A 14 2.92 -8.52 12.99
CA PHE A 14 3.31 -7.32 13.72
C PHE A 14 2.14 -6.50 14.27
N GLY A 15 0.90 -6.89 13.99
CA GLY A 15 -0.29 -6.15 14.42
C GLY A 15 -0.48 -4.80 13.72
N VAL A 16 0.07 -4.63 12.52
CA VAL A 16 -0.08 -3.40 11.72
C VAL A 16 -1.37 -3.47 10.91
N GLY A 17 -2.26 -2.49 11.08
CA GLY A 17 -3.46 -2.33 10.27
C GLY A 17 -3.15 -1.89 8.83
N PHE A 18 -3.79 -2.53 7.85
CA PHE A 18 -3.65 -2.18 6.44
C PHE A 18 -4.97 -2.31 5.66
N GLU A 19 -5.07 -1.54 4.58
CA GLU A 19 -6.16 -1.63 3.59
C GLU A 19 -5.64 -2.23 2.28
N GLU A 20 -6.49 -3.00 1.60
CA GLU A 20 -6.23 -3.49 0.25
C GLU A 20 -7.05 -2.72 -0.77
N ARG A 21 -6.43 -2.34 -1.89
CA ARG A 21 -7.11 -1.67 -3.01
C ARG A 21 -6.61 -2.23 -4.33
N SER A 22 -7.46 -2.27 -5.34
CA SER A 22 -7.05 -2.46 -6.74
C SER A 22 -6.89 -1.10 -7.40
N ASN A 23 -5.92 -0.99 -8.31
CA ASN A 23 -5.78 0.18 -9.15
C ASN A 23 -6.77 0.08 -10.33
N ASP A 24 -7.97 0.60 -10.11
CA ASP A 24 -9.06 0.46 -11.10
C ASP A 24 -9.07 1.60 -12.13
N ASN A 25 -8.42 2.74 -11.87
CA ASN A 25 -8.23 3.88 -12.80
C ASN A 25 -7.62 5.10 -12.06
N THR A 26 -6.32 5.07 -11.72
CA THR A 26 -5.64 6.30 -11.25
C THR A 26 -4.95 7.02 -12.41
N PRO A 27 -5.52 8.12 -12.96
CA PRO A 27 -4.82 8.95 -13.96
C PRO A 27 -3.66 9.78 -13.36
N TYR A 28 -3.48 9.76 -12.03
CA TYR A 28 -2.56 10.65 -11.31
C TYR A 28 -1.22 10.04 -10.92
N ASP A 29 -1.05 8.71 -10.97
CA ASP A 29 0.23 8.06 -10.68
C ASP A 29 0.74 7.33 -11.93
N PRO A 30 1.71 7.90 -12.67
CA PRO A 30 2.22 7.28 -13.90
C PRO A 30 3.02 5.99 -13.65
N TYR A 31 3.31 5.64 -12.40
CA TYR A 31 4.04 4.44 -12.03
C TYR A 31 3.13 3.27 -11.67
N ARG A 32 1.81 3.45 -11.68
CA ARG A 32 0.84 2.38 -11.44
C ARG A 32 0.12 1.97 -12.72
N ASN A 33 -0.03 0.67 -12.89
CA ASN A 33 -0.79 0.10 -14.00
C ASN A 33 -2.20 -0.24 -13.52
N VAL A 34 -3.18 -0.18 -14.42
CA VAL A 34 -4.50 -0.76 -14.17
C VAL A 34 -4.31 -2.23 -13.83
N GLY A 35 -5.00 -2.70 -12.78
CA GLY A 35 -4.90 -4.09 -12.30
C GLY A 35 -3.83 -4.32 -11.23
N ASP A 36 -2.88 -3.39 -11.03
CA ASP A 36 -1.96 -3.47 -9.90
C ASP A 36 -2.75 -3.49 -8.58
N SER A 37 -2.28 -4.25 -7.60
CA SER A 37 -2.88 -4.29 -6.26
C SER A 37 -2.03 -3.51 -5.25
N LEU A 38 -2.70 -2.91 -4.27
CA LEU A 38 -2.10 -2.04 -3.28
C LEU A 38 -2.39 -2.54 -1.87
N ILE A 39 -1.38 -2.45 -1.01
CA ILE A 39 -1.51 -2.56 0.45
C ILE A 39 -1.11 -1.22 1.03
N ILE A 40 -2.00 -0.58 1.79
CA ILE A 40 -1.79 0.75 2.34
C ILE A 40 -1.84 0.69 3.87
N CYS A 41 -0.78 1.15 4.53
CA CYS A 41 -0.68 1.20 5.98
C CYS A 41 -0.87 2.64 6.45
N LYS A 42 -2.03 2.93 7.03
CA LYS A 42 -2.47 4.27 7.47
C LYS A 42 -2.54 4.45 8.98
N GLU A 43 -2.19 3.40 9.73
CA GLU A 43 -2.33 3.42 11.17
C GLU A 43 -1.41 4.50 11.78
N GLY A 44 -2.03 5.53 12.36
CA GLY A 44 -1.32 6.66 12.95
C GLY A 44 -1.06 7.84 12.02
N GLU A 45 -1.61 7.84 10.80
CA GLU A 45 -1.41 8.92 9.81
C GLU A 45 -1.81 10.31 10.32
N ASN A 46 -2.75 10.38 11.28
CA ASN A 46 -3.28 11.63 11.84
C ASN A 46 -2.72 11.97 13.24
N LYS A 47 -1.61 11.36 13.67
CA LYS A 47 -1.08 11.55 15.03
C LYS A 47 -0.40 12.91 15.25
N ILE A 48 0.09 13.55 14.18
CA ILE A 48 0.84 14.80 14.27
C ILE A 48 -0.01 15.93 13.69
N GLY A 49 -0.45 16.85 14.55
CA GLY A 49 -1.19 18.03 14.11
C GLY A 49 -0.34 18.93 13.22
N GLY A 50 -0.93 19.47 12.15
CA GLY A 50 -0.27 20.35 11.18
C GLY A 50 0.24 19.66 9.92
N TYR A 51 0.25 18.32 9.88
CA TYR A 51 0.50 17.51 8.70
C TYR A 51 -0.82 17.01 8.10
N PHE A 52 -0.86 16.84 6.77
CA PHE A 52 -2.07 16.42 6.09
C PHE A 52 -2.36 14.93 6.25
N THR A 53 -1.32 14.09 6.34
CA THR A 53 -1.31 12.70 6.81
C THR A 53 0.14 12.18 6.76
N PHE A 54 0.42 10.95 7.21
CA PHE A 54 1.58 10.20 6.70
C PHE A 54 1.22 8.72 6.57
N PHE A 55 1.44 8.13 5.39
CA PHE A 55 1.16 6.71 5.19
C PHE A 55 2.14 6.08 4.20
N THR A 56 2.25 4.75 4.27
CA THR A 56 3.03 3.97 3.32
C THR A 56 2.12 3.10 2.49
N GLU A 57 2.48 2.92 1.22
CA GLU A 57 1.80 1.97 0.35
C GLU A 57 2.81 1.04 -0.32
N PHE A 58 2.33 -0.16 -0.65
CA PHE A 58 3.07 -1.18 -1.36
C PHE A 58 2.27 -1.55 -2.59
N VAL A 59 2.89 -1.45 -3.76
CA VAL A 59 2.27 -1.77 -5.05
C VAL A 59 2.80 -3.10 -5.52
N PHE A 60 1.89 -3.93 -6.00
CA PHE A 60 2.16 -5.25 -6.54
C PHE A 60 1.59 -5.35 -7.94
N HIS A 61 2.30 -6.06 -8.81
CA HIS A 61 1.76 -6.48 -10.09
C HIS A 61 0.54 -7.40 -9.90
N GLU A 62 -0.24 -7.61 -10.97
CA GLU A 62 -1.42 -8.50 -10.96
C GLU A 62 -1.09 -9.92 -10.49
N ASP A 63 0.12 -10.42 -10.78
CA ASP A 63 0.60 -11.73 -10.35
C ASP A 63 1.00 -11.79 -8.86
N GLY A 64 0.92 -10.66 -8.16
CA GLY A 64 1.27 -10.51 -6.74
C GLY A 64 2.77 -10.37 -6.46
N SER A 65 3.61 -10.22 -7.48
CA SER A 65 5.02 -9.84 -7.33
C SER A 65 5.15 -8.38 -6.93
N PHE A 66 6.16 -8.08 -6.11
CA PHE A 66 6.40 -6.73 -5.62
C PHE A 66 6.84 -5.80 -6.76
N LYS A 67 6.24 -4.60 -6.82
CA LYS A 67 6.59 -3.57 -7.81
C LYS A 67 7.36 -2.42 -7.15
N GLN A 68 6.74 -1.74 -6.18
CA GLN A 68 7.32 -0.56 -5.55
C GLN A 68 6.71 -0.27 -4.18
N MET A 69 7.37 0.58 -3.41
CA MET A 69 6.88 1.12 -2.13
C MET A 69 6.93 2.64 -2.18
N GLY A 70 5.88 3.28 -1.69
CA GLY A 70 5.77 4.74 -1.56
C GLY A 70 5.53 5.16 -0.11
N ALA A 71 5.98 6.36 0.23
CA ALA A 71 5.63 7.05 1.46
C ALA A 71 5.04 8.42 1.08
N TRP A 72 3.93 8.78 1.71
CA TRP A 72 3.12 9.94 1.37
C TRP A 72 2.90 10.83 2.60
N GLU A 73 2.73 12.13 2.37
CA GLU A 73 2.39 13.19 3.32
C GLU A 73 1.06 13.85 2.93
#